data_AF-B4SNJ4-F1
#
_entry.id   AF-B4SNJ4-F1
#
_cell.length_a   1.000
_cell.length_b   1.000
_cell.length_c   1.000
_cell.angle_alpha   90.00
_cell.angle_beta   90.00
_cell.angle_gamma   90.00
#
_symmetry.space_group_name_H-M   'P 1'
#
loop_
_entity.id
_entity.type
_entity.pdbx_description
1 polymer ?
#
loop_
_entity_poly.entity_id
_entity_poly.type
_entity_poly.pdbx_seq_one_letter_code
_entity_poly.pdbx_strand_id
1 'polypeptide(L)'
;MDALDRAVKAAGGVTSLATHLGVRQSAVSNWRSRGRVPPAMAIPIESVTGVSRHDLCPDIFGPLGGLAPVTKRELLAKLGLSSDAHLAVILALPADRVASWDLDAAVPALPGVLAVLGAAPTGAVSRVEADPDADRIGPVDTA
;
A
#
# COMPACT_ATOMS: atom_id res chain seq x y z
N MET A 1 4.34 10.20 17.48
CA MET A 1 4.51 8.78 17.83
C MET A 1 4.40 7.98 16.55
N ASP A 2 5.47 7.27 16.21
CA ASP A 2 5.57 6.46 15.00
C ASP A 2 4.55 5.32 15.03
N ALA A 3 4.00 4.94 13.87
CA ALA A 3 3.08 3.81 13.75
C ALA A 3 3.73 2.51 14.22
N LEU A 4 5.03 2.35 13.96
CA LEU A 4 5.80 1.20 14.43
C LEU A 4 5.94 1.18 15.96
N ASP A 5 6.06 2.34 16.61
CA ASP A 5 6.10 2.40 18.08
C ASP A 5 4.77 2.01 18.71
N ARG A 6 3.65 2.39 18.09
CA ARG A 6 2.33 1.94 18.51
C ARG A 6 2.20 0.43 18.37
N ALA A 7 2.65 -0.13 17.25
CA ALA A 7 2.63 -1.58 17.02
C ALA A 7 3.48 -2.32 18.07
N VAL A 8 4.68 -1.84 18.37
CA VAL A 8 5.55 -2.40 19.40
C VAL A 8 4.89 -2.34 20.79
N LYS A 9 4.25 -1.22 21.13
CA LYS A 9 3.55 -1.08 22.41
C LYS A 9 2.35 -2.01 22.52
N ALA A 10 1.57 -2.13 21.44
CA ALA A 10 0.42 -3.03 21.38
C ALA A 10 0.83 -4.52 21.49
N ALA A 11 1.97 -4.89 20.90
CA ALA A 11 2.54 -6.23 21.03
C ALA A 11 3.16 -6.55 22.40
N GLY A 12 3.31 -5.56 23.29
CA GLY A 12 3.97 -5.74 24.59
C GLY A 12 5.50 -5.64 24.57
N GLY A 13 6.07 -5.09 23.49
CA GLY A 13 7.50 -4.82 23.38
C GLY A 13 8.14 -5.36 22.09
N VAL A 14 9.38 -4.96 21.84
CA VAL A 14 10.12 -5.30 20.60
C VAL A 14 10.33 -6.80 20.48
N THR A 15 10.69 -7.46 21.58
CA THR A 15 10.93 -8.90 21.62
C THR A 15 9.65 -9.68 21.35
N SER A 16 8.54 -9.28 21.98
CA SER A 16 7.23 -9.92 21.78
C SER A 16 6.78 -9.80 20.32
N LEU A 17 6.85 -8.59 19.76
CA LEU A 17 6.54 -8.36 18.34
C LEU A 17 7.41 -9.23 17.42
N ALA A 18 8.72 -9.29 17.68
CA ALA A 18 9.65 -10.10 16.89
C ALA A 18 9.29 -11.59 16.93
N THR A 19 8.96 -12.12 18.12
CA THR A 19 8.52 -13.50 18.31
C THR A 19 7.23 -13.80 17.55
N HIS A 20 6.22 -12.93 17.64
CA HIS A 20 4.96 -13.10 16.93
C HIS A 20 5.12 -13.05 15.40
N LEU A 21 6.07 -12.27 14.92
CA LEU A 21 6.36 -12.14 13.49
C LEU A 21 7.35 -13.19 12.96
N GLY A 22 7.97 -13.99 13.84
CA GLY A 22 9.02 -14.94 13.47
C GLY A 22 10.31 -14.27 12.95
N VAL A 23 10.55 -13.00 13.32
CA VAL A 23 11.75 -12.25 12.91
C VAL A 23 12.71 -12.05 14.08
N ARG A 24 13.96 -11.71 13.78
CA ARG A 24 14.93 -11.34 14.83
C ARG A 24 14.61 -9.96 15.41
N GLN A 25 14.84 -9.78 16.70
CA GLN A 25 14.64 -8.48 17.39
C GLN A 25 15.44 -7.34 16.71
N SER A 26 16.63 -7.64 16.19
CA SER A 26 17.48 -6.69 15.45
C SER A 26 16.81 -6.16 14.18
N ALA A 27 15.94 -6.96 13.52
CA ALA A 27 15.18 -6.50 12.36
C ALA A 27 14.20 -5.40 12.74
N VAL A 28 13.45 -5.59 13.84
CA VAL A 28 12.51 -4.59 14.36
C VAL A 28 13.23 -3.32 14.79
N SER A 29 14.39 -3.44 15.45
CA SER A 29 15.24 -2.29 15.79
C SER A 29 15.75 -1.55 14.55
N ASN A 30 16.11 -2.28 13.49
CA ASN A 30 16.55 -1.69 12.23
C ASN A 30 15.41 -0.92 11.54
N TRP A 31 14.18 -1.46 11.54
CA TRP A 31 13.01 -0.75 11.01
C TRP A 31 12.72 0.55 11.76
N ARG A 32 12.83 0.52 13.09
CA ARG A 32 12.73 1.72 13.94
C ARG A 32 13.79 2.76 13.61
N SER A 33 15.06 2.33 13.47
CA SER A 33 16.15 3.24 13.12
C SER A 33 15.99 3.85 11.73
N ARG A 34 15.38 3.12 10.79
CA ARG A 34 15.14 3.58 9.41
C ARG A 34 13.81 4.33 9.26
N GLY A 35 12.95 4.31 10.29
CA GLY A 35 11.58 4.84 10.20
C GLY A 35 10.72 4.18 9.13
N ARG A 36 11.06 2.95 8.71
CA ARG A 36 10.38 2.24 7.63
C ARG A 36 10.23 0.76 7.92
N VAL A 37 9.01 0.28 7.76
CA VAL A 37 8.65 -1.14 7.83
C VAL A 37 8.62 -1.73 6.42
N PRO A 38 9.22 -2.91 6.20
CA PRO A 38 9.09 -3.61 4.94
C PRO A 38 7.61 -3.90 4.62
N PRO A 39 7.15 -3.70 3.38
CA PRO A 39 5.75 -3.92 3.01
C PRO A 39 5.26 -5.34 3.29
N ALA A 40 6.14 -6.34 3.13
CA ALA A 40 5.85 -7.74 3.45
C ALA A 40 5.49 -7.96 4.93
N MET A 41 5.98 -7.10 5.84
CA MET A 41 5.72 -7.19 7.28
C MET A 41 4.49 -6.39 7.72
N ALA A 42 3.95 -5.52 6.87
CA ALA A 42 2.81 -4.67 7.26
C ALA A 42 1.55 -5.50 7.58
N ILE A 43 1.25 -6.53 6.78
CA ILE A 43 0.09 -7.40 7.00
C ILE A 43 0.25 -8.27 8.27
N PRO A 44 1.39 -8.96 8.48
CA PRO A 44 1.67 -9.65 9.74
C PRO A 44 1.57 -8.74 10.97
N ILE A 45 2.14 -7.53 10.92
CA ILE A 45 2.10 -6.59 12.05
C ILE A 45 0.67 -6.16 12.33
N GLU A 46 -0.13 -5.84 11.31
CA GLU A 46 -1.54 -5.50 11.50
C GLU A 46 -2.32 -6.65 12.15
N SER A 47 -2.09 -7.88 11.73
CA SER A 47 -2.77 -9.05 12.30
C SER A 47 -2.45 -9.27 13.78
N VAL A 48 -1.23 -8.92 14.22
CA VAL A 48 -0.78 -9.12 15.60
C VAL A 48 -1.14 -7.93 16.49
N THR A 49 -1.05 -6.71 15.96
CA THR A 49 -1.10 -5.47 16.75
C THR A 49 -2.36 -4.65 16.55
N GLY A 50 -3.12 -4.92 15.50
CA GLY A 50 -4.27 -4.11 15.08
C GLY A 50 -3.90 -2.75 14.49
N VAL A 51 -2.60 -2.44 14.32
CA VAL A 51 -2.16 -1.19 13.67
C VAL A 51 -2.29 -1.33 12.17
N SER A 52 -3.04 -0.41 11.57
CA SER A 52 -3.32 -0.38 10.13
C SER A 52 -2.05 -0.40 9.28
N ARG A 53 -1.98 -1.29 8.28
CA ARG A 53 -0.92 -1.33 7.26
C ARG A 53 -0.76 0.00 6.52
N HIS A 54 -1.84 0.78 6.41
CA HIS A 54 -1.86 2.11 5.81
C HIS A 54 -1.01 3.12 6.60
N ASP A 55 -0.93 2.95 7.92
CA ASP A 55 -0.08 3.80 8.79
C ASP A 55 1.37 3.31 8.82
N LEU A 56 1.58 1.99 8.73
CA LEU A 56 2.91 1.37 8.78
C LEU A 56 3.69 1.54 7.48
N CYS A 57 3.00 1.49 6.34
CA CYS A 57 3.60 1.63 5.02
C CYS A 57 2.67 2.46 4.11
N PRO A 58 2.58 3.78 4.35
CA PRO A 58 1.70 4.67 3.60
C PRO A 58 2.06 4.78 2.12
N ASP A 59 3.32 4.53 1.74
CA ASP A 59 3.74 4.61 0.33
C ASP A 59 3.20 3.47 -0.52
N ILE A 60 2.92 2.32 0.10
CA ILE A 60 2.41 1.14 -0.60
C ILE A 60 0.90 1.00 -0.40
N PHE A 61 0.42 1.21 0.83
CA PHE A 61 -0.99 1.02 1.17
C PHE A 61 -1.78 2.33 1.24
N GLY A 62 -1.17 3.50 1.10
CA GLY A 62 -1.88 4.78 1.13
C GLY A 62 -2.98 4.90 0.06
N PRO A 63 -3.85 5.93 0.15
CA PRO A 63 -5.10 6.04 -0.61
C PRO A 63 -5.00 5.78 -2.12
N LEU A 64 -3.84 5.98 -2.73
CA LEU A 64 -3.34 5.23 -3.88
C LEU A 64 -1.81 5.32 -3.76
N GLY A 65 -1.03 4.38 -4.28
CA GLY A 65 0.44 4.46 -4.32
C GLY A 65 0.97 5.70 -5.06
N GLY A 66 0.91 6.87 -4.42
CA GLY A 66 1.28 8.19 -4.93
C GLY A 66 0.21 9.00 -5.68
N LEU A 67 -0.99 8.47 -5.97
CA LEU A 67 -2.03 9.25 -6.66
C LEU A 67 -2.97 9.85 -5.61
N ALA A 68 -3.03 11.18 -5.50
CA ALA A 68 -4.11 11.83 -4.76
C ALA A 68 -5.47 11.34 -5.31
N PRO A 69 -6.56 11.34 -4.51
CA PRO A 69 -7.89 11.06 -5.04
C PRO A 69 -8.18 12.02 -6.20
N VAL A 70 -8.11 11.51 -7.43
CA VAL A 70 -8.38 12.30 -8.63
C VAL A 70 -9.86 12.61 -8.62
N THR A 71 -10.20 13.90 -8.59
CA THR A 71 -11.59 14.34 -8.66
C THR A 71 -12.10 14.25 -10.09
N LYS A 72 -13.43 14.24 -10.29
CA LYS A 72 -14.01 14.21 -11.64
C LYS A 72 -13.54 15.41 -12.46
N ARG A 73 -13.40 16.58 -11.81
CA ARG A 73 -12.85 17.80 -12.41
C ARG A 73 -11.40 17.63 -12.85
N GLU A 74 -10.56 17.04 -12.01
CA GLU A 74 -9.15 16.75 -12.32
C GLU A 74 -9.01 15.81 -13.52
N LEU A 75 -9.88 14.79 -13.58
CA LEU A 75 -9.92 13.81 -14.69
C LEU A 75 -10.33 14.47 -16.02
N LEU A 76 -11.37 15.32 -16.00
CA LEU A 76 -11.80 16.11 -17.15
C LEU A 76 -10.70 17.07 -17.62
N ALA A 77 -10.04 17.77 -16.69
CA ALA A 77 -8.94 18.68 -16.99
C ALA A 77 -7.73 17.96 -17.60
N LYS A 78 -7.35 16.79 -17.06
CA LYS A 78 -6.26 15.96 -17.59
C LYS A 78 -6.55 15.42 -18.99
N LEU A 79 -7.81 15.11 -19.29
CA LEU A 79 -8.23 14.62 -20.61
C LEU A 79 -8.58 15.74 -21.59
N GLY A 80 -8.59 17.00 -21.16
CA GLY A 80 -9.03 18.14 -21.99
C GLY A 80 -10.51 18.07 -22.36
N LEU A 81 -11.34 17.42 -21.54
CA LEU A 81 -12.76 17.20 -21.80
C LEU A 81 -13.62 18.21 -21.05
N SER A 82 -14.58 18.79 -21.74
CA SER A 82 -15.50 19.78 -21.17
C SER A 82 -16.82 19.18 -20.67
N SER A 83 -17.04 17.87 -20.86
CA SER A 83 -18.33 17.23 -20.60
C SER A 83 -18.18 15.80 -20.06
N ASP A 84 -18.98 15.49 -19.05
CA ASP A 84 -19.13 14.16 -18.47
C ASP A 84 -19.68 13.10 -19.46
N ALA A 85 -20.42 13.53 -20.50
CA ALA A 85 -20.91 12.62 -21.53
C ALA A 85 -19.76 11.98 -22.33
N HIS A 86 -18.73 12.77 -22.66
CA HIS A 86 -17.53 12.25 -23.33
C HIS A 86 -16.69 11.38 -22.38
N LEU A 87 -16.66 11.74 -21.09
CA LEU A 87 -16.02 10.92 -20.08
C LEU A 87 -16.71 9.55 -19.93
N ALA A 88 -18.04 9.50 -19.98
CA ALA A 88 -18.81 8.27 -19.92
C ALA A 88 -18.48 7.34 -21.10
N VAL A 89 -18.30 7.88 -22.30
CA VAL A 89 -17.87 7.13 -23.50
C VAL A 89 -16.48 6.53 -23.30
N ILE A 90 -15.51 7.33 -22.82
CA ILE A 90 -14.12 6.87 -22.59
C ILE A 90 -14.06 5.80 -21.51
N LEU A 91 -14.85 5.94 -20.45
CA LEU A 91 -14.91 4.98 -19.36
C LEU A 91 -15.78 3.75 -19.66
N ALA A 92 -16.48 3.73 -20.80
CA ALA A 92 -17.51 2.74 -21.15
C ALA A 92 -18.56 2.57 -20.03
N LEU A 93 -18.98 3.68 -19.43
CA LEU A 93 -19.98 3.74 -18.36
C LEU A 93 -21.24 4.46 -18.85
N PRO A 94 -22.42 4.17 -18.25
CA PRO A 94 -23.63 4.94 -18.55
C PRO A 94 -23.49 6.39 -18.08
N ALA A 95 -23.97 7.33 -18.90
CA ALA A 95 -23.87 8.76 -18.63
C ALA A 95 -24.50 9.14 -17.28
N ASP A 96 -25.62 8.52 -16.90
CA ASP A 96 -26.29 8.78 -15.61
C ASP A 96 -25.39 8.49 -14.41
N ARG A 97 -24.57 7.43 -14.50
CA ARG A 97 -23.63 7.05 -13.44
C ARG A 97 -22.51 8.06 -13.33
N VAL A 98 -21.98 8.57 -14.44
CA VAL A 98 -20.91 9.58 -14.41
C VAL A 98 -21.47 10.96 -14.03
N ALA A 99 -22.70 11.28 -14.43
CA ALA A 99 -23.39 12.50 -14.04
C ALA A 99 -23.65 12.54 -12.52
N SER A 100 -23.96 11.38 -11.91
CA SER A 100 -24.13 11.26 -10.45
C SER A 100 -22.86 11.46 -9.63
N TRP A 101 -21.67 11.44 -10.26
CA TRP A 101 -20.42 11.71 -9.57
C TRP A 101 -20.26 13.20 -9.32
N ASP A 102 -20.00 13.54 -8.06
CA ASP A 102 -19.66 14.88 -7.62
C ASP A 102 -18.34 15.35 -8.26
N LEU A 103 -18.26 16.64 -8.60
CA LEU A 103 -17.12 17.22 -9.32
C LEU A 103 -15.85 17.25 -8.48
N ASP A 104 -15.98 17.44 -7.17
CA ASP A 104 -14.87 17.60 -6.24
C ASP A 104 -14.70 16.39 -5.30
N ALA A 105 -15.62 15.42 -5.35
CA ALA A 105 -15.40 14.14 -4.69
C ALA A 105 -14.40 13.25 -5.43
N ALA A 106 -13.76 12.36 -4.67
CA ALA A 106 -12.87 11.33 -5.21
C ALA A 106 -13.64 10.43 -6.19
N VAL A 107 -13.12 10.29 -7.41
CA VAL A 107 -13.69 9.34 -8.38
C VAL A 107 -13.40 7.92 -7.89
N PRO A 108 -14.37 7.00 -7.94
CA PRO A 108 -14.12 5.60 -7.59
C PRO A 108 -13.01 5.01 -8.46
N ALA A 109 -12.14 4.19 -7.87
CA ALA A 109 -11.02 3.52 -8.54
C ALA A 109 -11.51 2.38 -9.45
N LEU A 110 -12.28 2.74 -10.49
CA LEU A 110 -12.78 1.81 -11.50
C LEU A 110 -11.67 1.49 -12.52
N PRO A 111 -11.68 0.29 -13.12
CA PRO A 111 -10.65 -0.12 -14.08
C PRO A 111 -10.45 0.87 -15.24
N GLY A 112 -11.55 1.45 -15.77
CA GLY A 112 -11.47 2.47 -16.81
C GLY A 112 -10.84 3.79 -16.36
N VAL A 113 -11.08 4.19 -15.10
CA VAL A 113 -10.48 5.39 -14.50
C VAL A 113 -8.99 5.18 -14.29
N LEU A 114 -8.58 4.00 -13.81
CA LEU A 114 -7.19 3.62 -13.63
C LEU A 114 -6.43 3.56 -14.96
N ALA A 115 -7.06 3.01 -16.01
CA ALA A 115 -6.50 2.96 -17.36
C ALA A 115 -6.24 4.37 -17.92
N VAL A 116 -7.18 5.31 -17.74
CA VAL A 116 -7.02 6.72 -18.10
C VAL A 116 -5.87 7.39 -17.34
N LEU A 117 -5.70 7.05 -16.06
CA LEU A 117 -4.64 7.58 -15.21
C LEU A 117 -3.27 6.95 -15.47
N GLY A 118 -3.15 6.01 -16.41
CA GLY A 118 -1.90 5.33 -16.73
C GLY A 118 -1.48 4.30 -15.67
N ALA A 119 -2.37 3.96 -14.73
CA ALA A 119 -2.16 2.81 -13.86
C ALA A 119 -2.40 1.56 -14.71
N ALA A 120 -1.32 0.92 -15.16
CA ALA A 120 -1.41 -0.40 -15.78
C ALA A 120 -2.27 -1.31 -14.89
N PRO A 121 -3.12 -2.20 -15.47
CA PRO A 121 -3.80 -3.19 -14.66
C PRO A 121 -2.68 -3.97 -13.97
N THR A 122 -2.57 -3.83 -12.65
CA THR A 122 -1.64 -4.66 -11.87
C THR A 122 -2.29 -6.04 -11.75
N GLY A 123 -2.47 -6.68 -12.90
CA GLY A 123 -2.66 -8.11 -13.04
C GLY A 123 -1.29 -8.72 -13.24
N ALA A 124 -0.62 -9.04 -12.14
CA ALA A 124 0.47 -10.00 -12.12
C ALA A 124 0.68 -10.51 -10.68
N VAL A 125 -0.09 -11.54 -10.33
CA VAL A 125 0.35 -12.54 -9.37
C VAL A 125 1.49 -13.31 -10.06
N SER A 126 2.75 -13.11 -9.66
CA SER A 126 3.93 -13.96 -9.93
C SER A 126 5.17 -13.17 -9.47
N ARG A 127 6.11 -13.65 -8.66
CA ARG A 127 6.60 -14.99 -8.36
C ARG A 127 7.16 -14.96 -6.94
N VAL A 128 7.06 -16.06 -6.21
CA VAL A 128 7.90 -16.34 -5.05
C VAL A 128 9.36 -16.25 -5.52
N GLU A 129 10.01 -15.10 -5.33
CA GLU A 129 11.45 -15.03 -5.40
C GLU A 129 11.94 -15.52 -4.04
N ALA A 130 12.22 -16.82 -4.00
CA ALA A 130 12.91 -17.43 -2.87
C ALA A 130 14.24 -16.69 -2.71
N ASP A 131 14.37 -16.01 -1.57
CA ASP A 131 15.57 -15.32 -1.14
C ASP A 131 16.78 -16.27 -1.17
N PRO A 132 17.84 -15.98 -1.95
CA PRO A 132 18.98 -16.87 -2.11
C PRO A 132 20.05 -16.74 -1.02
N ASP A 133 19.81 -16.04 0.11
CA ASP A 133 20.83 -15.83 1.16
C ASP A 133 20.60 -16.69 2.42
N ALA A 134 19.78 -17.74 2.34
CA ALA A 134 19.49 -18.62 3.48
C ALA A 134 20.69 -19.48 3.95
N ASP A 135 21.77 -19.59 3.18
CA ASP A 135 22.86 -20.55 3.46
C ASP A 135 24.21 -19.93 3.88
N ARG A 136 24.28 -18.63 4.21
CA ARG A 136 25.60 -17.98 4.46
C ARG A 136 26.14 -18.03 5.89
N ILE A 137 25.49 -18.74 6.82
CA ILE A 137 26.04 -18.90 8.18
C ILE A 137 26.62 -20.30 8.32
N GLY A 138 27.90 -20.42 7.96
CA GLY A 138 28.74 -21.54 8.38
C GLY A 138 28.86 -21.58 9.91
N PRO A 139 29.06 -22.76 10.51
CA PRO A 139 29.16 -22.89 11.96
C PRO A 139 30.42 -22.17 12.46
N VAL A 140 30.25 -21.20 13.35
CA VAL A 140 31.35 -20.65 14.14
C VAL A 140 31.52 -21.59 15.34
N ASP A 141 32.45 -22.54 15.22
CA ASP A 141 32.83 -23.35 16.36
C ASP A 141 33.71 -22.51 17.29
N THR A 142 33.26 -22.37 18.53
CA THR A 142 33.95 -21.67 19.60
C THR A 142 34.26 -22.72 20.65
N ALA A 143 35.39 -23.41 20.53
CA ALA A 143 36.04 -24.19 21.59
C ALA A 143 37.48 -24.55 21.22
#